data_AF-A0A832BRR0-F1
#
_entry.id   AF-A0A832BRR0-F1
#
_cell.length_a   1.000
_cell.length_b   1.000
_cell.length_c   1.000
_cell.angle_alpha   90.00
_cell.angle_beta   90.00
_cell.angle_gamma   90.00
#
_symmetry.space_group_name_H-M   'P 1'
#
loop_
_entity.id
_entity.type
_entity.pdbx_description
1 polymer ?
#
loop_
_entity_poly.entity_id
_entity_poly.type
_entity_poly.pdbx_seq_one_letter_code
_entity_poly.pdbx_strand_id
1 'polypeptide(L)'
;MKHLILIGLLSTASQFHISCEPPRAASVSGPVTGGSELLYRYQWELSELNGESIKFNINDSKAFLQFSPGQINSVSGSTSCNRLTGSFELSGSNSITFKPLAITEMACLNNKIENPFLEMMGRVKNWSIVNNQLLLGNGQTILAKFNAIQLGDAKLNGTWEMNYITGKRIAFEGLYPNKKPMLIFQFPSNEVRGNTSCNGFGGRVTIDGNKISFSNLVSTLMACEGNGEQSFVQALKNVVSYSFTDENTLVLHDKNGMLMRFTRK
;
A
#
# COMPACT_ATOMS: atom_id res chain seq x y z
N MET A 1 16.98 3.56 98.29
CA MET A 1 15.90 4.57 98.31
C MET A 1 16.32 5.76 97.48
N LYS A 2 15.41 6.24 96.64
CA LYS A 2 15.39 7.51 95.87
C LYS A 2 16.30 7.64 94.66
N HIS A 3 15.66 7.39 93.52
CA HIS A 3 15.92 7.90 92.18
C HIS A 3 16.23 9.40 92.14
N LEU A 4 17.11 9.80 91.22
CA LEU A 4 17.03 11.09 90.54
C LEU A 4 17.26 10.88 89.04
N ILE A 5 16.29 11.36 88.27
CA ILE A 5 16.12 11.20 86.82
C ILE A 5 16.86 12.36 86.13
N LEU A 6 17.73 12.07 85.17
CA LEU A 6 18.29 13.06 84.25
C LEU A 6 17.55 12.96 82.90
N ILE A 7 16.88 14.03 82.51
CA ILE A 7 16.18 14.18 81.24
C ILE A 7 17.20 14.61 80.18
N GLY A 8 17.47 13.74 79.20
CA GLY A 8 18.30 14.04 78.03
C GLY A 8 17.43 14.45 76.84
N LEU A 9 17.67 15.65 76.31
CA LEU A 9 17.10 16.17 75.07
C LEU A 9 17.67 15.42 73.87
N LEU A 10 16.82 14.72 73.11
CA LEU A 10 17.17 14.11 71.82
C LEU A 10 16.85 15.09 70.69
N SER A 11 17.90 15.63 70.09
CA SER A 11 17.88 16.40 68.84
C SER A 11 17.72 15.45 67.65
N THR A 12 16.60 15.52 66.94
CA THR A 12 16.38 14.77 65.68
C THR A 12 17.05 15.48 64.51
N ALA A 13 18.18 14.98 64.05
CA ALA A 13 18.77 15.37 62.76
C ALA A 13 18.10 14.58 61.63
N SER A 14 17.36 15.27 60.76
CA SER A 14 16.75 14.69 59.56
C SER A 14 17.82 14.52 58.48
N GLN A 15 18.12 13.27 58.12
CA GLN A 15 19.04 12.93 57.03
C GLN A 15 18.29 12.99 55.69
N PHE A 16 18.65 13.95 54.84
CA PHE A 16 18.24 13.95 53.42
C PHE A 16 19.13 12.98 52.64
N HIS A 17 18.58 11.82 52.29
CA HIS A 17 19.21 10.92 51.31
C HIS A 17 18.91 11.43 49.90
N ILE A 18 19.93 11.97 49.22
CA ILE A 18 19.89 12.21 47.78
C ILE A 18 20.12 10.85 47.10
N SER A 19 19.03 10.23 46.66
CA SER A 19 19.08 9.04 45.80
C SER A 19 19.30 9.50 44.36
N CYS A 20 20.43 9.10 43.76
CA CYS A 20 20.73 9.35 42.35
C CYS A 20 20.10 8.22 41.52
N GLU A 21 18.94 8.46 40.92
CA GLU A 21 18.28 7.52 40.01
C GLU A 21 18.87 7.70 38.59
N PRO A 22 19.27 6.63 37.88
CA PRO A 22 19.81 6.76 36.54
C PRO A 22 18.73 7.32 35.59
N PRO A 23 19.09 8.16 34.59
CA PRO A 23 18.12 8.74 33.68
C PRO A 23 17.39 7.64 32.91
N ARG A 24 16.08 7.54 33.16
CA ARG A 24 15.15 6.70 32.41
C ARG A 24 15.27 7.07 30.93
N ALA A 25 15.76 6.13 30.13
CA ALA A 25 15.76 6.26 28.68
C ALA A 25 14.35 6.66 28.22
N ALA A 26 14.25 7.78 27.52
CA ALA A 26 13.00 8.23 26.93
C ALA A 26 12.51 7.15 25.96
N SER A 27 11.45 6.45 26.34
CA SER A 27 10.70 5.58 25.46
C SER A 27 10.12 6.43 24.34
N VAL A 28 10.64 6.27 23.13
CA VAL A 28 9.99 6.77 21.90
C VAL A 28 8.78 5.88 21.64
N SER A 29 7.69 6.12 22.35
CA SER A 29 6.38 5.56 22.03
C SER A 29 5.70 6.46 21.00
N GLY A 30 6.14 6.34 19.75
CA GLY A 30 5.32 6.76 18.61
C GLY A 30 4.35 5.63 18.24
N PRO A 31 3.10 5.91 17.83
CA PRO A 31 2.18 4.86 17.40
C PRO A 31 2.70 4.23 16.08
N VAL A 32 3.18 2.99 16.15
CA VAL A 32 3.25 2.12 14.96
C VAL A 32 1.82 1.68 14.68
N THR A 33 1.07 2.50 13.97
CA THR A 33 -0.30 2.16 13.55
C THR A 33 -0.24 1.27 12.32
N GLY A 34 0.00 -0.03 12.54
CA GLY A 34 -0.25 -1.09 11.57
C GLY A 34 0.59 -2.34 11.81
N GLY A 35 -0.07 -3.50 11.93
CA GLY A 35 0.57 -4.80 11.99
C GLY A 35 0.95 -5.33 10.60
N SER A 36 1.02 -6.66 10.45
CA SER A 36 1.34 -7.34 9.18
C SER A 36 0.42 -6.97 8.01
N GLU A 37 -0.78 -6.44 8.29
CA GLU A 37 -1.72 -5.96 7.26
C GLU A 37 -1.13 -4.91 6.33
N LEU A 38 -0.19 -4.08 6.82
CA LEU A 38 0.48 -3.09 5.97
C LEU A 38 1.41 -3.75 4.94
N LEU A 39 1.98 -4.92 5.26
CA LEU A 39 2.85 -5.66 4.35
C LEU A 39 2.14 -6.01 3.04
N TYR A 40 0.83 -6.30 3.12
CA TYR A 40 -0.02 -6.70 2.01
C TYR A 40 -0.62 -5.54 1.22
N ARG A 41 -0.61 -4.32 1.77
CA ARG A 41 -1.24 -3.13 1.17
C ARG A 41 -0.39 -2.51 0.04
N TYR A 42 0.91 -2.75 0.05
CA TYR A 42 1.85 -2.05 -0.81
C TYR A 42 2.67 -3.04 -1.64
N GLN A 43 3.06 -2.57 -2.83
CA GLN A 43 4.23 -3.08 -3.51
C GLN A 43 5.42 -2.33 -2.91
N TRP A 44 6.44 -3.06 -2.54
CA TRP A 44 7.63 -2.55 -1.90
C TRP A 44 8.72 -2.41 -2.96
N GLU A 45 8.97 -1.19 -3.41
CA GLU A 45 9.98 -0.88 -4.43
C GLU A 45 11.34 -0.65 -3.76
N LEU A 46 12.39 -1.32 -4.24
CA LEU A 46 13.71 -1.26 -3.62
C LEU A 46 14.26 0.17 -3.65
N SER A 47 14.80 0.63 -2.52
CA SER A 47 15.39 1.96 -2.37
C SER A 47 16.81 1.92 -1.81
N GLU A 48 17.15 0.87 -1.07
CA GLU A 48 18.48 0.65 -0.51
C GLU A 48 18.74 -0.86 -0.40
N LEU A 49 19.96 -1.29 -0.73
CA LEU A 49 20.40 -2.68 -0.63
C LEU A 49 21.82 -2.72 -0.07
N ASN A 50 22.04 -3.46 1.02
CA ASN A 50 23.32 -3.58 1.72
C ASN A 50 23.98 -2.22 2.06
N GLY A 51 23.18 -1.21 2.38
CA GLY A 51 23.63 0.15 2.70
C GLY A 51 23.87 1.05 1.48
N GLU A 52 23.76 0.54 0.26
CA GLU A 52 23.86 1.34 -0.96
C GLU A 52 22.48 1.84 -1.40
N SER A 53 22.34 3.14 -1.60
CA SER A 53 21.12 3.72 -2.15
C SER A 53 20.95 3.35 -3.62
N ILE A 54 19.78 2.80 -3.97
CA ILE A 54 19.44 2.41 -5.33
C ILE A 54 18.52 3.48 -5.94
N LYS A 55 18.91 4.01 -7.09
CA LYS A 55 18.10 4.95 -7.87
C LYS A 55 17.81 4.33 -9.23
N PHE A 56 16.54 4.11 -9.52
CA PHE A 56 16.07 3.68 -10.83
C PHE A 56 15.72 4.89 -11.68
N ASN A 57 16.13 4.88 -12.94
CA ASN A 57 15.62 5.81 -13.95
C ASN A 57 14.19 5.41 -14.35
N ILE A 58 13.49 6.33 -15.03
CA ILE A 58 12.10 6.15 -15.47
C ILE A 58 11.92 4.88 -16.32
N ASN A 59 12.92 4.52 -17.13
CA ASN A 59 12.87 3.37 -18.04
C ASN A 59 13.48 2.09 -17.45
N ASP A 60 14.01 2.14 -16.23
CA ASP A 60 14.65 0.98 -15.63
C ASP A 60 13.57 0.03 -15.10
N SER A 61 13.75 -1.26 -15.40
CA SER A 61 13.01 -2.31 -14.71
C SER A 61 13.37 -2.28 -13.23
N LYS A 62 12.39 -1.98 -12.38
CA LYS A 62 12.62 -1.78 -10.95
C LYS A 62 12.62 -3.10 -10.18
N ALA A 63 13.47 -3.19 -9.15
CA ALA A 63 13.39 -4.29 -8.20
C ALA A 63 12.29 -4.03 -7.16
N PHE A 64 11.44 -5.02 -6.89
CA PHE A 64 10.33 -4.87 -5.95
C PHE A 64 9.89 -6.21 -5.34
N LEU A 65 9.15 -6.12 -4.24
CA LEU A 65 8.43 -7.23 -3.61
C LEU A 65 6.94 -6.89 -3.47
N GLN A 66 6.09 -7.90 -3.62
CA GLN A 66 4.67 -7.83 -3.31
C GLN A 66 4.32 -9.04 -2.44
N PHE A 67 3.66 -8.78 -1.31
CA PHE A 67 3.24 -9.82 -0.38
C PHE A 67 1.73 -10.01 -0.50
N SER A 68 1.30 -11.27 -0.53
CA SER A 68 -0.10 -11.67 -0.62
C SER A 68 -0.45 -12.65 0.51
N PRO A 69 -1.50 -12.38 1.30
CA PRO A 69 -1.95 -13.30 2.34
C PRO A 69 -2.68 -14.49 1.71
N GLY A 70 -2.70 -15.63 2.39
CA GLY A 70 -3.43 -16.82 1.94
C GLY A 70 -3.34 -17.97 2.93
N GLN A 71 -3.82 -19.17 2.55
CA GLN A 71 -3.54 -20.39 3.33
C GLN A 71 -2.02 -20.60 3.48
N ILE A 72 -1.29 -20.24 2.43
CA ILE A 72 0.16 -20.07 2.43
C ILE A 72 0.41 -18.65 1.96
N ASN A 73 1.06 -17.83 2.79
CA ASN A 73 1.43 -16.47 2.37
C ASN A 73 2.46 -16.56 1.25
N SER A 74 2.29 -15.73 0.22
CA SER A 74 3.14 -15.74 -0.97
C SER A 74 3.80 -14.38 -1.18
N VAL A 75 5.03 -14.43 -1.66
CA VAL A 75 5.78 -13.26 -2.12
C VAL A 75 6.04 -13.40 -3.61
N SER A 76 5.81 -12.33 -4.34
CA SER A 76 6.21 -12.18 -5.74
C SER A 76 7.04 -10.92 -5.90
N GLY A 77 7.77 -10.81 -7.01
CA GLY A 77 8.59 -9.63 -7.22
C GLY A 77 9.40 -9.66 -8.50
N SER A 78 10.25 -8.66 -8.64
CA SER A 78 11.30 -8.61 -9.65
C SER A 78 12.63 -8.21 -9.01
N THR A 79 13.71 -8.80 -9.51
CA THR A 79 15.10 -8.48 -9.19
C THR A 79 15.71 -7.50 -10.19
N SER A 80 14.89 -6.58 -10.72
CA SER A 80 15.21 -5.67 -11.85
C SER A 80 15.37 -6.37 -13.20
N CYS A 81 15.75 -7.65 -13.24
CA CYS A 81 15.76 -8.43 -14.47
C CYS A 81 14.83 -9.62 -14.37
N ASN A 82 15.09 -10.55 -13.44
CA ASN A 82 14.27 -11.73 -13.29
C ASN A 82 13.02 -11.50 -12.44
N ARG A 83 12.04 -12.39 -12.64
CA ARG A 83 10.86 -12.49 -11.78
C ARG A 83 11.17 -13.46 -10.66
N LEU A 84 10.71 -13.14 -9.45
CA LEU A 84 10.83 -14.00 -8.27
C LEU A 84 9.45 -14.34 -7.74
N THR A 85 9.29 -15.56 -7.25
CA THR A 85 8.10 -16.02 -6.51
C THR A 85 8.51 -16.93 -5.37
N GLY A 86 7.69 -17.00 -4.34
CA GLY A 86 7.90 -17.91 -3.22
C GLY A 86 6.85 -17.76 -2.15
N SER A 87 7.10 -18.38 -1.00
CA SER A 87 6.26 -18.26 0.19
C SER A 87 7.06 -17.75 1.37
N PHE A 88 6.35 -17.26 2.38
CA PHE A 88 6.95 -16.79 3.61
C PHE A 88 6.07 -17.08 4.81
N GLU A 89 6.68 -17.08 5.99
CA GLU A 89 5.99 -17.22 7.27
C GLU A 89 6.27 -15.99 8.12
N LEU A 90 5.23 -15.50 8.79
CA LEU A 90 5.34 -14.47 9.82
C LEU A 90 5.23 -15.12 11.19
N SER A 91 6.04 -14.65 12.14
CA SER A 91 5.96 -15.08 13.53
C SER A 91 6.18 -13.89 14.46
N GLY A 92 5.44 -13.86 15.57
CA GLY A 92 5.45 -12.73 16.49
C GLY A 92 5.09 -11.41 15.80
N SER A 93 5.65 -10.30 16.29
CA SER A 93 5.37 -8.96 15.77
C SER A 93 6.29 -8.52 14.64
N ASN A 94 7.44 -9.17 14.45
CA ASN A 94 8.50 -8.67 13.55
C ASN A 94 9.31 -9.76 12.84
N SER A 95 9.03 -11.05 13.04
CA SER A 95 9.79 -12.11 12.36
C SER A 95 9.17 -12.41 10.99
N ILE A 96 10.04 -12.57 9.99
CA ILE A 96 9.67 -13.08 8.66
C ILE A 96 10.71 -14.09 8.20
N THR A 97 10.25 -15.20 7.65
CA THR A 97 11.12 -16.23 7.07
C THR A 97 10.65 -16.54 5.66
N PHE A 98 11.51 -16.29 4.67
CA PHE A 98 11.25 -16.72 3.29
C PHE A 98 11.57 -18.20 3.13
N LYS A 99 10.66 -18.93 2.48
CA LYS A 99 10.92 -20.29 1.99
C LYS A 99 11.74 -20.22 0.70
N PRO A 100 12.21 -21.36 0.15
CA PRO A 100 12.93 -21.37 -1.12
C PRO A 100 12.17 -20.59 -2.19
N LEU A 101 12.87 -19.69 -2.88
CA LEU A 101 12.33 -18.83 -3.92
C LEU A 101 12.56 -19.46 -5.29
N ALA A 102 11.58 -19.34 -6.18
CA ALA A 102 11.72 -19.64 -7.59
C ALA A 102 12.00 -18.35 -8.37
N ILE A 103 12.93 -18.41 -9.33
CA ILE A 103 13.40 -17.25 -10.09
C ILE A 103 13.48 -17.66 -11.56
N THR A 104 13.13 -16.75 -12.47
CA THR A 104 13.33 -16.96 -13.91
C THR A 104 14.81 -16.81 -14.28
N GLU A 105 15.26 -17.40 -15.38
CA GLU A 105 16.65 -17.24 -15.87
C GLU A 105 16.68 -16.51 -17.22
N MET A 106 16.47 -15.20 -17.20
CA MET A 106 16.67 -14.33 -18.36
C MET A 106 18.11 -13.83 -18.40
N ALA A 107 18.67 -13.69 -19.61
CA ALA A 107 20.00 -13.11 -19.79
C ALA A 107 19.95 -11.58 -19.56
N CYS A 108 20.58 -11.12 -18.49
CA CYS A 108 20.64 -9.71 -18.11
C CYS A 108 22.00 -9.10 -18.46
N LEU A 109 22.03 -8.05 -19.27
CA LEU A 109 23.24 -7.25 -19.46
C LEU A 109 23.43 -6.31 -18.25
N ASN A 110 24.55 -6.45 -17.55
CA ASN A 110 25.01 -5.52 -16.50
C ASN A 110 24.08 -5.32 -15.27
N ASN A 111 23.28 -6.32 -14.89
CA ASN A 111 22.46 -6.21 -13.68
C ASN A 111 23.32 -6.43 -12.40
N LYS A 112 23.56 -5.36 -11.64
CA LYS A 112 24.27 -5.42 -10.34
C LYS A 112 23.36 -5.66 -9.14
N ILE A 113 22.04 -5.69 -9.32
CA ILE A 113 21.04 -5.74 -8.24
C ILE A 113 20.66 -7.18 -7.92
N GLU A 114 20.50 -8.04 -8.93
CA GLU A 114 19.85 -9.35 -8.75
C GLU A 114 20.54 -10.26 -7.74
N ASN A 115 21.83 -10.58 -7.93
CA ASN A 115 22.52 -11.49 -7.02
C ASN A 115 22.55 -10.95 -5.57
N PRO A 116 22.94 -9.68 -5.32
CA PRO A 116 22.86 -9.12 -3.96
C PRO A 116 21.44 -9.12 -3.37
N PHE A 117 20.41 -8.97 -4.21
CA PHE A 117 19.02 -9.02 -3.78
C PHE A 117 18.64 -10.42 -3.31
N LEU A 118 18.99 -11.46 -4.07
CA LEU A 118 18.70 -12.85 -3.74
C LEU A 118 19.45 -13.31 -2.49
N GLU A 119 20.73 -12.93 -2.36
CA GLU A 119 21.52 -13.18 -1.16
C GLU A 119 20.92 -12.49 0.08
N MET A 120 20.43 -11.25 -0.09
CA MET A 120 19.73 -10.53 0.96
C MET A 120 18.46 -11.28 1.39
N MET A 121 17.63 -11.72 0.45
CA MET A 121 16.38 -12.46 0.73
C MET A 121 16.63 -13.73 1.56
N GLY A 122 17.72 -14.46 1.28
CA GLY A 122 18.12 -15.65 2.05
C GLY A 122 18.59 -15.36 3.48
N ARG A 123 18.88 -14.10 3.83
CA ARG A 123 19.41 -13.68 5.13
C ARG A 123 18.39 -12.97 6.02
N VAL A 124 17.26 -12.53 5.47
CA VAL A 124 16.23 -11.81 6.22
C VAL A 124 15.65 -12.70 7.31
N LYS A 125 15.52 -12.15 8.52
CA LYS A 125 14.84 -12.79 9.66
C LYS A 125 13.78 -11.91 10.30
N ASN A 126 13.90 -10.60 10.13
CA ASN A 126 12.98 -9.63 10.70
C ASN A 126 12.60 -8.55 9.70
N TRP A 127 11.44 -7.98 9.94
CA TRP A 127 10.89 -6.88 9.16
C TRP A 127 10.34 -5.81 10.09
N SER A 128 10.24 -4.59 9.57
CA SER A 128 9.47 -3.51 10.19
C SER A 128 9.00 -2.55 9.11
N ILE A 129 7.92 -1.82 9.37
CA ILE A 129 7.48 -0.73 8.50
C ILE A 129 7.56 0.55 9.31
N VAL A 130 8.38 1.50 8.84
CA VAL A 130 8.58 2.81 9.46
C VAL A 130 8.46 3.87 8.38
N ASN A 131 7.62 4.88 8.58
CA ASN A 131 7.41 5.98 7.63
C ASN A 131 7.11 5.51 6.18
N ASN A 132 6.21 4.53 6.02
CA ASN A 132 5.87 3.91 4.73
C ASN A 132 7.08 3.26 4.01
N GLN A 133 8.11 2.87 4.75
CA GLN A 133 9.24 2.14 4.24
C GLN A 133 9.29 0.76 4.89
N LEU A 134 9.32 -0.30 4.10
CA LEU A 134 9.59 -1.65 4.58
C LEU A 134 11.10 -1.79 4.76
N LEU A 135 11.49 -2.16 5.97
CA LEU A 135 12.86 -2.49 6.33
C LEU A 135 12.93 -4.01 6.49
N LEU A 136 13.79 -4.66 5.72
CA LEU A 136 14.14 -6.07 5.89
C LEU A 136 15.52 -6.18 6.52
N GLY A 137 15.65 -7.02 7.53
CA GLY A 137 16.86 -7.09 8.34
C GLY A 137 17.14 -8.48 8.92
N ASN A 138 18.26 -8.54 9.64
CA ASN A 138 18.66 -9.69 10.43
C ASN A 138 19.22 -9.20 11.78
N GLY A 139 18.40 -9.29 12.82
CA GLY A 139 18.66 -8.68 14.11
C GLY A 139 18.64 -7.15 14.01
N GLN A 140 19.75 -6.52 14.39
CA GLN A 140 19.91 -5.06 14.38
C GLN A 140 20.38 -4.53 13.01
N THR A 141 20.80 -5.42 12.11
CA THR A 141 21.32 -5.04 10.80
C THR A 141 20.18 -4.90 9.79
N ILE A 142 20.03 -3.72 9.20
CA ILE A 142 19.14 -3.49 8.06
C ILE A 142 19.87 -3.97 6.80
N LEU A 143 19.24 -4.87 6.04
CA LEU A 143 19.80 -5.42 4.81
C LEU A 143 19.24 -4.73 3.57
N ALA A 144 17.98 -4.32 3.61
CA ALA A 144 17.34 -3.60 2.52
C ALA A 144 16.22 -2.68 3.02
N LYS A 145 15.95 -1.63 2.25
CA LYS A 145 14.82 -0.73 2.47
C LYS A 145 14.01 -0.58 1.20
N PHE A 146 12.69 -0.55 1.34
CA PHE A 146 11.75 -0.46 0.23
C PHE A 146 10.71 0.62 0.46
N ASN A 147 10.46 1.43 -0.57
CA ASN A 147 9.41 2.44 -0.54
C ASN A 147 8.05 1.78 -0.82
N ALA A 148 7.04 2.13 -0.03
CA ALA A 148 5.66 1.73 -0.30
C ALA A 148 5.15 2.38 -1.59
N ILE A 149 4.76 1.55 -2.54
CA ILE A 149 3.97 1.91 -3.70
C ILE A 149 2.58 1.33 -3.47
N GLN A 150 1.58 2.21 -3.35
CA GLN A 150 0.20 1.80 -3.11
C GLN A 150 -0.27 0.91 -4.26
N LEU A 151 -0.51 -0.36 -3.93
CA LEU A 151 -1.21 -1.27 -4.83
C LEU A 151 -2.67 -0.84 -4.79
N GLY A 152 -3.22 -0.47 -5.92
CA GLY A 152 -4.67 -0.55 -6.03
C GLY A 152 -5.13 -1.97 -5.76
N ASP A 153 -6.36 -2.10 -5.27
CA ASP A 153 -6.96 -3.40 -5.01
C ASP A 153 -6.84 -4.30 -6.24
N ALA A 154 -6.13 -5.43 -6.12
CA ALA A 154 -5.88 -6.35 -7.24
C ALA A 154 -7.19 -6.78 -7.92
N LYS A 155 -8.30 -6.80 -7.18
CA LYS A 155 -9.64 -7.09 -7.70
C LYS A 155 -10.12 -6.03 -8.69
N LEU A 156 -9.76 -4.76 -8.52
CA LEU A 156 -10.09 -3.67 -9.44
C LEU A 156 -9.34 -3.78 -10.77
N ASN A 157 -8.17 -4.43 -10.83
CA ASN A 157 -7.34 -4.45 -12.02
C ASN A 157 -8.07 -5.10 -13.21
N GLY A 158 -8.05 -4.45 -14.38
CA GLY A 158 -8.73 -4.89 -15.59
C GLY A 158 -9.89 -4.01 -16.01
N THR A 159 -10.79 -4.58 -16.81
CA THR A 159 -11.81 -3.85 -17.57
C THR A 159 -13.19 -3.98 -16.96
N TRP A 160 -13.88 -2.85 -16.85
CA TRP A 160 -15.20 -2.70 -16.25
C TRP A 160 -16.12 -1.93 -17.19
N GLU A 161 -17.27 -2.50 -17.53
CA GLU A 161 -18.28 -1.87 -18.37
C GLU A 161 -19.43 -1.34 -17.50
N MET A 162 -19.78 -0.07 -17.66
CA MET A 162 -20.83 0.56 -16.85
C MET A 162 -22.20 0.03 -17.26
N ASN A 163 -23.05 -0.26 -16.28
CA ASN A 163 -24.44 -0.68 -16.51
C ASN A 163 -25.46 0.17 -15.73
N TYR A 164 -24.99 1.15 -14.95
CA TYR A 164 -25.85 2.03 -14.16
C TYR A 164 -25.15 3.34 -13.80
N ILE A 165 -25.91 4.44 -13.76
CA ILE A 165 -25.50 5.75 -13.23
C ILE A 165 -26.70 6.45 -12.56
N THR A 166 -26.49 7.01 -11.37
CA THR A 166 -27.54 7.68 -10.57
C THR A 166 -27.87 9.09 -11.11
N GLY A 167 -29.09 9.58 -10.82
CA GLY A 167 -29.43 11.01 -10.93
C GLY A 167 -29.93 11.48 -12.30
N LYS A 168 -30.26 10.56 -13.21
CA LYS A 168 -30.81 10.91 -14.54
C LYS A 168 -32.25 10.41 -14.66
N ARG A 169 -33.13 11.26 -15.18
CA ARG A 169 -34.54 10.93 -15.48
C ARG A 169 -34.69 10.05 -16.73
N ILE A 170 -33.61 9.89 -17.51
CA ILE A 170 -33.54 9.08 -18.71
C ILE A 170 -33.01 7.70 -18.30
N ALA A 171 -33.60 6.63 -18.85
CA ALA A 171 -33.12 5.27 -18.65
C ALA A 171 -31.67 5.12 -19.15
N PHE A 172 -30.89 4.24 -18.53
CA PHE A 172 -29.47 4.05 -18.84
C PHE A 172 -29.20 3.81 -20.34
N GLU A 173 -29.98 2.93 -20.97
CA GLU A 173 -29.86 2.63 -22.41
C GLU A 173 -30.21 3.83 -23.29
N GLY A 174 -31.09 4.73 -22.84
CA GLY A 174 -31.37 5.98 -23.56
C GLY A 174 -30.23 7.01 -23.43
N LEU A 175 -29.44 6.91 -22.36
CA LEU A 175 -28.28 7.78 -22.15
C LEU A 175 -27.04 7.30 -22.93
N TYR A 176 -26.94 5.99 -23.18
CA TYR A 176 -25.81 5.34 -23.84
C TYR A 176 -26.26 4.33 -24.92
N PRO A 177 -27.02 4.78 -25.95
CA PRO A 177 -27.70 3.87 -26.88
C PRO A 177 -26.75 3.06 -27.78
N ASN A 178 -25.56 3.57 -28.06
CA ASN A 178 -24.62 2.97 -29.02
C ASN A 178 -23.48 2.21 -28.34
N LYS A 179 -22.97 2.75 -27.23
CA LYS A 179 -21.78 2.22 -26.54
C LYS A 179 -21.83 2.57 -25.07
N LYS A 180 -21.53 1.61 -24.21
CA LYS A 180 -21.48 1.82 -22.76
C LYS A 180 -20.10 2.36 -22.33
N PRO A 181 -20.03 3.32 -21.39
CA PRO A 181 -18.77 3.76 -20.83
C PRO A 181 -18.00 2.62 -20.17
N MET A 182 -16.67 2.68 -20.24
CA MET A 182 -15.80 1.67 -19.66
C MET A 182 -14.69 2.30 -18.84
N LEU A 183 -14.30 1.62 -17.76
CA LEU A 183 -13.11 1.89 -16.96
C LEU A 183 -12.14 0.73 -17.10
N ILE A 184 -10.87 1.04 -17.33
CA ILE A 184 -9.76 0.10 -17.38
C ILE A 184 -8.78 0.55 -16.31
N PHE A 185 -8.73 -0.18 -15.20
CA PHE A 185 -7.74 0.06 -14.15
C PHE A 185 -6.47 -0.70 -14.48
N GLN A 186 -5.33 -0.04 -14.37
CA GLN A 186 -4.02 -0.62 -14.60
C GLN A 186 -3.17 -0.41 -13.35
N PHE A 187 -2.92 -1.51 -12.64
CA PHE A 187 -2.00 -1.58 -11.51
C PHE A 187 -0.79 -2.45 -11.90
N PRO A 188 0.44 -2.13 -11.42
CA PRO A 188 0.77 -1.13 -10.39
C PRO A 188 0.99 0.31 -10.93
N SER A 189 0.76 0.57 -12.22
CA SER A 189 1.00 1.90 -12.81
C SER A 189 0.09 3.01 -12.27
N ASN A 190 -0.98 2.66 -11.53
CA ASN A 190 -1.96 3.59 -10.95
C ASN A 190 -2.62 4.45 -12.04
N GLU A 191 -2.92 3.84 -13.17
CA GLU A 191 -3.59 4.47 -14.31
C GLU A 191 -5.05 4.03 -14.40
N VAL A 192 -5.89 4.95 -14.84
CA VAL A 192 -7.23 4.65 -15.33
C VAL A 192 -7.31 5.09 -16.79
N ARG A 193 -7.86 4.24 -17.64
CA ARG A 193 -8.16 4.54 -19.04
C ARG A 193 -9.59 4.13 -19.31
N GLY A 194 -10.13 4.57 -20.44
CA GLY A 194 -11.44 4.09 -20.84
C GLY A 194 -12.08 4.95 -21.91
N ASN A 195 -13.41 4.84 -21.97
CA ASN A 195 -14.21 5.66 -22.84
C ASN A 195 -15.46 6.15 -22.12
N THR A 196 -15.95 7.31 -22.52
CA THR A 196 -17.12 8.00 -21.98
C THR A 196 -18.38 7.73 -22.82
N SER A 197 -18.43 6.59 -23.52
CA SER A 197 -19.30 6.26 -24.68
C SER A 197 -18.99 7.01 -25.98
N CYS A 198 -18.42 8.21 -25.90
CA CYS A 198 -18.09 9.03 -27.07
C CYS A 198 -16.57 9.20 -27.23
N ASN A 199 -15.91 9.78 -26.23
CA ASN A 199 -14.47 10.03 -26.25
C ASN A 199 -13.68 8.97 -25.50
N GLY A 200 -12.40 8.84 -25.85
CA GLY A 200 -11.42 8.15 -25.03
C GLY A 200 -10.92 9.09 -23.93
N PHE A 201 -10.66 8.54 -22.75
CA PHE A 201 -10.05 9.30 -21.65
C PHE A 201 -8.95 8.50 -20.98
N GLY A 202 -8.05 9.22 -20.30
CA GLY A 202 -7.00 8.66 -19.45
C GLY A 202 -6.75 9.54 -18.24
N GLY A 203 -6.18 8.96 -17.19
CA GLY A 203 -5.79 9.68 -15.99
C GLY A 203 -5.15 8.77 -14.95
N ARG A 204 -5.10 9.27 -13.72
CA ARG A 204 -4.52 8.59 -12.57
C ARG A 204 -5.63 8.15 -11.62
N VAL A 205 -5.41 7.02 -10.96
CA VAL A 205 -6.27 6.52 -9.89
C VAL A 205 -5.46 6.42 -8.60
N THR A 206 -6.07 6.78 -7.48
CA THR A 206 -5.49 6.61 -6.14
C THR A 206 -6.48 5.85 -5.28
N ILE A 207 -6.00 4.78 -4.63
CA ILE A 207 -6.80 3.88 -3.81
C ILE A 207 -6.25 3.88 -2.38
N ASP A 208 -7.06 4.22 -1.39
CA ASP A 208 -6.70 4.09 0.04
C ASP A 208 -7.78 3.32 0.79
N GLY A 209 -7.53 2.02 1.03
CA GLY A 209 -8.56 1.11 1.52
C GLY A 209 -9.73 1.05 0.55
N ASN A 210 -10.93 1.44 0.99
CA ASN A 210 -12.12 1.53 0.14
C ASN A 210 -12.30 2.90 -0.53
N LYS A 211 -11.43 3.87 -0.26
CA LYS A 211 -11.47 5.18 -0.93
C LYS A 211 -10.84 5.07 -2.30
N ILE A 212 -11.44 5.74 -3.26
CA ILE A 212 -10.92 5.85 -4.63
C ILE A 212 -11.09 7.29 -5.09
N SER A 213 -10.08 7.80 -5.78
CA SER A 213 -10.15 9.10 -6.42
C SER A 213 -9.46 9.07 -7.78
N PHE A 214 -9.91 9.94 -8.66
CA PHE A 214 -9.42 10.06 -10.02
C PHE A 214 -8.84 11.45 -10.23
N SER A 215 -7.65 11.54 -10.80
CA SER A 215 -6.95 12.80 -11.04
C SER A 215 -6.32 12.84 -12.42
N ASN A 216 -5.96 14.04 -12.87
CA ASN A 216 -5.34 14.28 -14.19
C ASN A 216 -6.13 13.66 -15.35
N LEU A 217 -7.47 13.71 -15.26
CA LEU A 217 -8.35 13.20 -16.29
C LEU A 217 -8.23 14.07 -17.55
N VAL A 218 -7.74 13.46 -18.63
CA VAL A 218 -7.66 14.04 -19.97
C VAL A 218 -8.54 13.25 -20.92
N SER A 219 -9.23 13.93 -21.82
CA SER A 219 -10.15 13.34 -22.79
C SER A 219 -9.89 13.90 -24.18
N THR A 220 -10.20 13.11 -25.20
CA THR A 220 -10.36 13.65 -26.56
C THR A 220 -11.59 14.57 -26.62
N LEU A 221 -11.63 15.47 -27.61
CA LEU A 221 -12.71 16.44 -27.82
C LEU A 221 -13.40 16.21 -29.17
N MET A 222 -14.13 15.10 -29.30
CA MET A 222 -15.06 14.92 -30.41
C MET A 222 -16.43 15.53 -30.07
N ALA A 223 -17.19 15.93 -31.10
CA ALA A 223 -18.58 16.35 -30.91
C ALA A 223 -19.43 15.12 -30.56
N CYS A 224 -20.13 15.18 -29.42
CA CYS A 224 -20.93 14.08 -28.90
C CYS A 224 -22.40 14.46 -28.84
N GLU A 225 -23.27 13.54 -29.24
CA GLU A 225 -24.70 13.71 -29.08
C GLU A 225 -25.17 13.35 -27.67
N GLY A 226 -26.19 14.07 -27.19
CA GLY A 226 -26.79 13.83 -25.89
C GLY A 226 -25.91 14.21 -24.70
N ASN A 227 -26.33 13.79 -23.51
CA ASN A 227 -25.72 14.19 -22.23
C ASN A 227 -24.96 13.05 -21.53
N GLY A 228 -24.73 11.92 -22.22
CA GLY A 228 -24.13 10.72 -21.64
C GLY A 228 -22.72 10.95 -21.15
N GLU A 229 -21.83 11.43 -22.03
CA GLU A 229 -20.44 11.72 -21.68
C GLU A 229 -20.33 12.70 -20.51
N GLN A 230 -21.03 13.84 -20.58
CA GLN A 230 -20.99 14.85 -19.52
C GLN A 230 -21.45 14.26 -18.18
N SER A 231 -22.50 13.43 -18.21
CA SER A 231 -22.99 12.74 -17.02
C SER A 231 -21.96 11.80 -16.41
N PHE A 232 -21.29 11.00 -17.23
CA PHE A 232 -20.22 10.10 -16.81
C PHE A 232 -19.03 10.85 -16.21
N VAL A 233 -18.51 11.87 -16.92
CA VAL A 233 -17.33 12.64 -16.47
C VAL A 233 -17.62 13.37 -15.16
N GLN A 234 -18.82 13.94 -15.00
CA GLN A 234 -19.23 14.58 -13.75
C GLN A 234 -19.36 13.57 -12.60
N ALA A 235 -19.94 12.39 -12.86
CA ALA A 235 -20.03 11.34 -11.86
C ALA A 235 -18.64 10.87 -11.44
N LEU A 236 -17.72 10.61 -12.38
CA LEU A 236 -16.36 10.15 -12.10
C LEU A 236 -15.59 11.13 -11.18
N LYS A 237 -15.79 12.44 -11.36
CA LYS A 237 -15.21 13.48 -10.50
C LYS A 237 -15.75 13.49 -9.07
N ASN A 238 -16.95 12.97 -8.84
CA ASN A 238 -17.62 12.95 -7.54
C ASN A 238 -17.42 11.63 -6.77
N VAL A 239 -16.74 10.66 -7.37
CA VAL A 239 -16.46 9.37 -6.70
C VAL A 239 -15.52 9.61 -5.52
N VAL A 240 -15.85 9.01 -4.38
CA VAL A 240 -15.04 9.07 -3.14
C VAL A 240 -14.69 7.69 -2.60
N SER A 241 -15.46 6.65 -2.93
CA SER A 241 -15.22 5.28 -2.48
C SER A 241 -15.75 4.26 -3.49
N TYR A 242 -15.34 3.01 -3.31
CA TYR A 242 -15.82 1.88 -4.11
C TYR A 242 -16.16 0.68 -3.21
N SER A 243 -16.95 -0.23 -3.76
CA SER A 243 -17.21 -1.54 -3.16
C SER A 243 -17.46 -2.58 -4.25
N PHE A 244 -17.40 -3.84 -3.88
CA PHE A 244 -17.83 -4.95 -4.72
C PHE A 244 -19.07 -5.60 -4.13
N THR A 245 -20.10 -5.86 -4.94
CA THR A 245 -21.25 -6.68 -4.48
C THR A 245 -20.97 -8.17 -4.65
N ASP A 246 -20.11 -8.52 -5.60
CA ASP A 246 -19.65 -9.88 -5.90
C ASP A 246 -18.29 -9.83 -6.63
N GLU A 247 -17.85 -10.91 -7.29
CA GLU A 247 -16.58 -10.95 -8.01
C GLU A 247 -16.57 -10.12 -9.31
N ASN A 248 -17.74 -9.94 -9.92
CA ASN A 248 -17.92 -9.35 -11.24
C ASN A 248 -18.63 -8.00 -11.22
N THR A 249 -19.05 -7.50 -10.05
CA THR A 249 -19.79 -6.24 -9.93
C THR A 249 -19.06 -5.23 -9.05
N LEU A 250 -18.61 -4.15 -9.68
CA LEU A 250 -18.00 -2.98 -9.04
C LEU A 250 -19.03 -1.87 -8.87
N VAL A 251 -19.07 -1.25 -7.70
CA VAL A 251 -19.88 -0.07 -7.41
C VAL A 251 -18.97 1.07 -7.00
N LEU A 252 -19.12 2.22 -7.67
CA LEU A 252 -18.48 3.48 -7.28
C LEU A 252 -19.52 4.34 -6.55
N HIS A 253 -19.10 4.95 -5.46
CA HIS A 253 -19.95 5.75 -4.57
C HIS A 253 -19.51 7.20 -4.51
N ASP A 254 -20.49 8.10 -4.41
CA ASP A 254 -20.27 9.48 -3.98
C ASP A 254 -20.58 9.62 -2.47
N LYS A 255 -20.66 10.86 -1.99
CA LYS A 255 -21.04 11.17 -0.61
C LYS A 255 -22.49 10.78 -0.23
N ASN A 256 -23.34 10.52 -1.22
CA ASN A 256 -24.76 10.20 -1.05
C ASN A 256 -25.07 8.70 -1.24
N GLY A 257 -24.09 7.89 -1.62
CA GLY A 257 -24.21 6.45 -1.80
C GLY A 257 -23.83 5.99 -3.21
N MET A 258 -24.52 4.97 -3.72
CA MET A 258 -24.25 4.39 -5.03
C MET A 258 -24.37 5.43 -6.14
N LEU A 259 -23.29 5.64 -6.89
CA LEU A 259 -23.24 6.60 -7.99
C LEU A 259 -23.21 5.91 -9.36
N MET A 260 -22.38 4.88 -9.50
CA MET A 260 -22.23 4.10 -10.74
C MET A 260 -22.02 2.63 -10.40
N ARG A 261 -22.49 1.75 -11.29
CA ARG A 261 -22.23 0.30 -11.20
C ARG A 261 -21.68 -0.20 -12.52
N PHE A 262 -20.73 -1.13 -12.41
CA PHE A 262 -20.01 -1.72 -13.51
C PHE A 262 -20.01 -3.24 -13.38
N THR A 263 -19.95 -3.92 -14.52
CA THR A 263 -19.72 -5.35 -14.62
C THR A 263 -18.35 -5.61 -15.23
N ARG A 264 -17.65 -6.61 -14.72
CA ARG A 264 -16.37 -7.08 -15.24
C ARG A 264 -16.54 -7.61 -16.67
N LYS A 265 -15.59 -7.26 -17.54
CA LYS A 265 -15.52 -7.71 -18.94
C LYS A 265 -14.57 -8.89 -19.12
#